data_AF-A0A3B8KSJ6-F1
#
_entry.id   AF-A0A3B8KSJ6-F1
#
_cell.length_a   1.000
_cell.length_b   1.000
_cell.length_c   1.000
_cell.angle_alpha   90.00
_cell.angle_beta   90.00
_cell.angle_gamma   90.00
#
_symmetry.space_group_name_H-M   'P 1'
#
loop_
_entity.id
_entity.type
_entity.pdbx_description
1 polymer ?
#
loop_
_entity_poly.entity_id
_entity_poly.type
_entity_poly.pdbx_seq_one_letter_code
_entity_poly.pdbx_strand_id
1 'polypeptide(L)' 'EDLVSMDFVGDSRSSIFAANHTMCIDNMAKTLAWYDNEWGYACRVLDLVNYVIKKGL' A
#
# COMPACT_ATOMS: atom_id res chain seq x y z
N GLU A 1 -6.55 -13.39 7.47
CA GLU A 1 -7.96 -13.01 7.61
C GLU A 1 -8.48 -12.64 6.23
N ASP A 2 -9.77 -12.85 5.99
CA ASP A 2 -10.40 -12.51 4.72
C ASP A 2 -10.88 -11.06 4.78
N LEU A 3 -9.95 -10.15 4.48
CA LEU A 3 -10.18 -8.71 4.47
C LEU A 3 -10.74 -8.25 3.12
N VAL A 4 -11.59 -7.24 3.17
CA VAL A 4 -12.19 -6.57 2.01
C VAL A 4 -11.79 -5.10 1.97
N SER A 5 -12.16 -4.39 0.90
CA SER A 5 -11.71 -3.01 0.65
C SER A 5 -12.01 -2.05 1.81
N MET A 6 -13.15 -2.19 2.48
CA MET A 6 -13.56 -1.31 3.59
C MET A 6 -12.64 -1.42 4.81
N ASP A 7 -11.95 -2.54 5.00
CA ASP A 7 -11.05 -2.74 6.14
C ASP A 7 -9.77 -1.90 6.03
N PHE A 8 -9.51 -1.31 4.85
CA PHE A 8 -8.31 -0.52 4.58
C PHE A 8 -8.57 0.98 4.49
N VAL A 9 -9.82 1.43 4.67
CA VAL A 9 -10.16 2.86 4.62
C VAL A 9 -9.42 3.61 5.74
N GLY A 10 -8.66 4.63 5.38
CA GLY A 10 -7.82 5.39 6.32
C GLY A 10 -6.51 4.71 6.69
N ASP A 11 -6.14 3.61 6.02
CA ASP A 11 -4.84 2.98 6.25
C ASP A 11 -3.71 3.79 5.61
N SER A 12 -2.75 4.22 6.43
CA SER A 12 -1.64 5.07 5.99
C SER A 12 -0.53 4.31 5.27
N ARG A 13 -0.59 2.98 5.14
CA ARG A 13 0.43 2.19 4.43
C ARG A 13 0.21 2.27 2.91
N SER A 14 1.28 2.35 2.14
CA SER A 14 1.21 2.43 0.67
C SER A 14 0.85 1.12 -0.02
N SER A 15 1.09 0.00 0.66
CA SER A 15 0.86 -1.33 0.12
C SER A 15 0.78 -2.33 1.26
N ILE A 16 -0.26 -3.16 1.25
CA ILE A 16 -0.58 -4.12 2.31
C ILE A 16 -0.74 -5.48 1.65
N PHE A 17 0.28 -6.31 1.78
CA PHE A 17 0.34 -7.60 1.12
C PHE A 17 -0.74 -8.57 1.65
N ALA A 18 -1.54 -9.12 0.74
CA ALA A 18 -2.59 -10.08 1.03
C ALA A 18 -2.06 -11.52 0.82
N ALA A 19 -1.31 -12.02 1.81
CA ALA A 19 -0.64 -13.33 1.72
C ALA A 19 -1.60 -14.48 1.34
N ASN A 20 -2.80 -14.49 1.91
CA ASN A 20 -3.82 -15.52 1.67
C ASN A 20 -4.31 -15.59 0.21
N HIS A 21 -4.09 -14.55 -0.59
CA HIS A 21 -4.50 -14.48 -2.00
C HIS A 21 -3.35 -14.83 -2.97
N THR A 22 -2.20 -15.24 -2.44
CA THR A 22 -1.03 -15.62 -3.25
C THR A 22 -1.25 -16.97 -3.90
N MET A 23 -1.01 -17.06 -5.21
CA MET A 23 -1.09 -18.31 -5.96
C MET A 23 0.19 -18.51 -6.75
N CYS A 24 0.71 -19.74 -6.78
CA CYS A 24 1.89 -20.11 -7.55
C CYS A 24 1.56 -21.26 -8.50
N ILE A 25 2.00 -21.16 -9.77
CA ILE A 25 1.92 -22.21 -10.77
C ILE A 25 3.28 -22.24 -11.49
N ASP A 26 4.01 -23.35 -11.37
CA ASP A 26 5.39 -23.49 -11.84
C ASP A 26 6.28 -22.31 -11.40
N ASN A 27 6.79 -21.54 -12.37
CA ASN A 27 7.65 -20.38 -12.15
C ASN A 27 6.86 -19.04 -12.17
N MET A 28 5.54 -19.07 -12.04
CA MET A 28 4.68 -17.89 -12.02
C MET A 28 4.00 -17.73 -10.65
N ALA A 29 4.05 -16.52 -10.11
CA ALA A 29 3.36 -16.15 -8.87
C ALA A 29 2.39 -14.99 -9.13
N LYS A 30 1.14 -15.14 -8.68
CA LYS A 30 0.17 -14.07 -8.54
C LYS A 30 0.19 -13.61 -7.09
N THR A 31 0.50 -12.35 -6.88
CA THR A 31 0.42 -11.68 -5.57
C THR A 31 -0.64 -10.59 -5.59
N LEU A 32 -1.18 -10.25 -4.42
CA LEU A 32 -2.13 -9.16 -4.26
C LEU A 32 -1.69 -8.26 -3.12
N ALA A 33 -1.88 -6.95 -3.28
CA ALA A 33 -1.72 -5.99 -2.21
C ALA A 33 -2.83 -4.94 -2.26
N TRP A 34 -3.35 -4.60 -1.09
CA TRP A 34 -4.32 -3.53 -0.92
C TRP A 34 -3.62 -2.20 -0.65
N TYR A 35 -4.30 -1.11 -0.97
CA TYR A 35 -3.93 0.23 -0.54
C TYR A 35 -5.17 1.12 -0.55
N ASP A 36 -5.22 2.07 0.39
CA ASP A 36 -6.16 3.17 0.29
C ASP A 36 -5.62 4.16 -0.75
N ASN A 37 -6.38 4.34 -1.83
CA ASN A 37 -5.99 5.17 -2.96
C ASN A 37 -6.06 6.67 -2.65
N GLU A 38 -6.86 7.08 -1.66
CA GLU A 38 -6.98 8.47 -1.22
C GLU A 38 -5.99 8.72 -0.06
N TRP A 39 -6.16 7.98 1.04
CA TRP A 39 -5.44 8.25 2.28
C TRP A 39 -3.97 7.82 2.22
N GLY A 40 -3.72 6.58 1.79
CA GLY A 40 -2.37 6.03 1.69
C GLY A 40 -1.49 6.82 0.71
N TYR A 41 -2.08 7.30 -0.39
CA TYR A 41 -1.44 8.19 -1.34
C TYR A 41 -1.16 9.58 -0.74
N ALA A 42 -2.16 10.22 -0.12
CA ALA A 42 -1.98 11.53 0.52
C ALA A 42 -0.88 11.52 1.58
N CYS A 43 -0.79 10.45 2.39
CA CYS A 43 0.32 10.27 3.35
C CYS A 43 1.68 10.22 2.65
N ARG A 44 1.81 9.56 1.49
CA ARG A 44 3.08 9.51 0.73
C ARG A 44 3.47 10.86 0.13
N VAL A 45 2.48 11.63 -0.32
CA VAL A 45 2.73 13.00 -0.78
C VAL A 45 3.28 13.85 0.36
N LEU A 46 2.70 13.76 1.57
CA LEU A 46 3.21 14.49 2.74
C LEU A 46 4.62 14.03 3.14
N ASP A 47 4.89 12.72 3.14
CA ASP A 47 6.23 12.19 3.40
C ASP A 47 7.26 12.72 2.39
N LEU A 48 6.88 12.79 1.10
CA LEU A 48 7.72 13.34 0.04
C LEU A 48 7.98 14.83 0.24
N VAL A 49 6.96 15.63 0.56
CA VAL A 49 7.11 17.06 0.85
C VAL A 49 8.10 17.26 2.02
N ASN A 50 7.92 16.50 3.10
CA ASN A 50 8.83 16.56 4.25
C ASN A 50 10.26 16.15 3.89
N TYR A 51 10.41 15.15 3.01
CA TYR A 51 11.72 14.76 2.51
C TYR A 51 12.38 15.88 1.69
N VAL A 52 11.63 16.54 0.82
CA VAL A 52 12.13 17.66 -0.01
C VAL A 52 12.56 18.84 0.85
N ILE A 53 11.75 19.23 1.85
CA ILE A 53 12.10 20.29 2.81
C ILE A 53 13.40 19.96 3.54
N LYS A 54 13.55 18.70 4.01
CA LYS A 54 14.78 18.24 4.67
C LYS A 54 16.02 18.27 3.76
N LYS A 55 15.85 18.29 2.43
CA LYS A 55 16.95 18.39 1.46
C LYS A 55 17.38 19.82 1.14
N GLY A 56 16.73 20.83 1.72
CA GLY A 56 17.14 22.24 1.61
C GLY A 56 16.40 23.02 0.52
N LEU A 57 15.18 22.62 0.19
CA LEU A 57 14.17 23.48 -0.44
C LEU A 57 13.34 24.19 0.63
#